data_AF-A0A5M4ES99-F1
#
_entry.id   AF-A0A5M4ES99-F1
#
_cell.length_a   1.000
_cell.length_b   1.000
_cell.length_c   1.000
_cell.angle_alpha   90.00
_cell.angle_beta   90.00
_cell.angle_gamma   90.00
#
_symmetry.space_group_name_H-M   'P 1'
#
loop_
_entity.id
_entity.type
_entity.pdbx_description
1 polymer ?
#
loop_
_entity_poly.entity_id
_entity_poly.type
_entity_poly.pdbx_seq_one_letter_code
_entity_poly.pdbx_strand_id
1 'polypeptide(L)'
;MPGKIEPNLFQAGTGKVVITPPIGFVIDGPEHAECVSTGIADDLLVRVIVLESQGSRVALISLDVWGIAESIVDAIKLAVSVSTAIDENSIWLTNTGNGTSPPLWRNEPQYV
;
A
#
# COMPACT_ATOMS: atom_id res chain seq x y z
N MET A 1 -5.31 -16.76 -24.56
CA MET A 1 -4.32 -17.86 -24.49
C MET A 1 -4.22 -18.29 -23.04
N PRO A 2 -4.36 -19.58 -22.70
CA PRO A 2 -3.94 -20.04 -21.38
C PRO A 2 -2.43 -19.81 -21.27
N GLY A 3 -1.98 -19.09 -20.25
CA GLY A 3 -0.57 -18.83 -20.01
C GLY A 3 0.18 -20.15 -19.82
N LYS A 4 1.45 -20.21 -20.26
CA LYS A 4 2.32 -21.35 -19.95
C LYS A 4 2.53 -21.38 -18.43
N ILE A 5 2.37 -22.55 -17.79
CA ILE A 5 2.53 -22.72 -16.34
C ILE A 5 3.72 -23.64 -16.05
N GLU A 6 4.82 -23.41 -16.78
CA GLU A 6 6.07 -24.13 -16.55
C GLU A 6 6.67 -23.64 -15.22
N PRO A 7 7.19 -24.51 -14.34
CA PRO A 7 7.71 -24.14 -13.02
C PRO A 7 8.93 -23.20 -13.06
N ASN A 8 9.59 -23.09 -14.21
CA ASN A 8 10.71 -22.18 -14.45
C ASN A 8 10.29 -20.85 -15.10
N LEU A 9 9.01 -20.68 -15.39
CA LEU A 9 8.51 -19.46 -16.02
C LEU A 9 8.34 -18.37 -14.96
N PHE A 10 8.79 -17.17 -15.29
CA PHE A 10 8.49 -15.99 -14.53
C PHE A 10 6.97 -15.72 -14.55
N GLN A 11 6.37 -15.64 -13.38
CA GLN A 11 4.95 -15.38 -13.20
C GLN A 11 4.75 -14.03 -12.51
N ALA A 12 3.65 -13.36 -12.83
CA ALA A 12 3.27 -12.10 -12.21
C ALA A 12 1.78 -12.10 -11.88
N GLY A 13 1.45 -11.73 -10.65
CA GLY A 13 0.10 -11.45 -10.18
C GLY A 13 -0.05 -9.97 -9.85
N THR A 14 -1.24 -9.42 -10.03
CA THR A 14 -1.54 -8.03 -9.64
C THR A 14 -2.87 -7.94 -8.90
N GLY A 15 -2.97 -7.00 -7.97
CA GLY A 15 -4.19 -6.68 -7.27
C GLY A 15 -4.25 -5.18 -6.96
N LYS A 16 -5.47 -4.67 -6.76
CA LYS A 16 -5.70 -3.34 -6.23
C LYS A 16 -6.90 -3.33 -5.29
N VAL A 17 -6.86 -2.45 -4.30
CA VAL A 17 -7.97 -2.26 -3.36
C VAL A 17 -8.09 -0.77 -3.01
N VAL A 18 -9.32 -0.33 -2.75
CA VAL A 18 -9.61 1.01 -2.26
C VAL A 18 -9.32 1.08 -0.76
N ILE A 19 -8.55 2.08 -0.36
CA ILE A 19 -8.24 2.40 1.04
C ILE A 19 -8.74 3.78 1.44
N THR A 20 -9.58 4.42 0.61
CA THR A 20 -10.19 5.72 0.88
C THR A 20 -10.92 5.66 2.23
N PRO A 21 -10.53 6.51 3.20
CA PRO A 21 -11.25 6.59 4.46
C PRO A 21 -12.61 7.30 4.29
N PRO A 22 -13.50 7.21 5.29
CA PRO A 22 -14.67 8.08 5.36
C PRO A 22 -14.31 9.58 5.39
N ILE A 23 -15.25 10.41 4.97
CA ILE A 23 -15.18 11.88 5.09
C ILE A 23 -15.01 12.27 6.57
N GLY A 24 -14.24 13.33 6.84
CA GLY A 24 -13.96 13.82 8.19
C GLY A 24 -12.55 13.52 8.72
N PHE A 25 -11.76 12.71 8.00
CA PHE A 25 -10.33 12.55 8.32
C PHE A 25 -9.55 13.83 8.07
N VAL A 26 -8.50 14.03 8.88
CA VAL A 26 -7.46 15.03 8.61
C VAL A 26 -6.71 14.65 7.34
N ILE A 27 -6.51 15.63 6.46
CA ILE A 27 -5.61 15.61 5.31
C ILE A 27 -4.45 16.54 5.65
N ASP A 28 -3.24 16.03 5.48
CA ASP A 28 -2.03 16.80 5.66
C ASP A 28 -1.00 16.40 4.59
N GLY A 29 -0.12 17.33 4.25
CA GLY A 29 0.92 17.16 3.25
C GLY A 29 1.68 18.47 3.08
N PRO A 30 2.85 18.48 2.46
CA PRO A 30 3.66 19.71 2.35
C PRO A 30 3.09 20.73 1.37
N GLU A 31 2.13 20.32 0.54
CA GLU A 31 1.61 21.15 -0.54
C GLU A 31 0.52 22.13 -0.07
N HIS A 32 -0.16 21.84 1.04
CA HIS A 32 -1.34 22.58 1.49
C HIS A 32 -1.36 22.66 3.03
N ALA A 33 -2.08 23.64 3.59
CA ALA A 33 -2.34 23.65 5.02
C ALA A 33 -3.22 22.45 5.41
N GLU A 34 -3.01 21.94 6.63
CA GLU A 34 -3.85 20.88 7.20
C GLU A 34 -5.34 21.23 7.07
N CYS A 35 -6.13 20.27 6.62
CA CYS A 35 -7.56 20.44 6.46
C CYS A 35 -8.32 19.16 6.79
N VAL A 36 -9.62 19.28 6.99
CA VAL A 36 -10.50 18.12 7.18
C VAL A 36 -11.13 17.76 5.85
N SER A 37 -11.11 16.48 5.49
CA SER A 37 -11.79 15.97 4.30
C SER A 37 -13.28 16.31 4.36
N THR A 38 -13.77 16.99 3.32
CA THR A 38 -15.19 17.32 3.12
C THR A 38 -15.85 16.51 2.00
N GLY A 39 -15.08 15.64 1.34
CA GLY A 39 -15.50 14.87 0.18
C GLY A 39 -14.40 13.96 -0.35
N ILE A 40 -14.74 13.17 -1.36
CA ILE A 40 -13.82 12.26 -2.06
C ILE A 40 -13.79 12.69 -3.52
N ALA A 41 -12.64 13.15 -4.00
CA ALA A 41 -12.44 13.49 -5.40
C ALA A 41 -12.19 12.23 -6.24
N ASP A 42 -11.31 11.36 -5.72
CA ASP A 42 -10.91 10.08 -6.30
C ASP A 42 -10.52 9.09 -5.18
N ASP A 43 -10.51 7.80 -5.50
CA ASP A 43 -10.16 6.76 -4.55
C ASP A 43 -8.66 6.73 -4.27
N LEU A 44 -8.29 6.66 -2.99
CA LEU A 44 -6.95 6.27 -2.58
C LEU A 44 -6.82 4.76 -2.73
N LEU A 45 -5.82 4.31 -3.48
CA LEU A 45 -5.63 2.89 -3.78
C LEU A 45 -4.36 2.34 -3.15
N VAL A 46 -4.41 1.04 -2.83
CA VAL A 46 -3.22 0.20 -2.73
C VAL A 46 -3.14 -0.64 -4.00
N ARG A 47 -1.98 -0.69 -4.62
CA ARG A 47 -1.70 -1.51 -5.82
C ARG A 47 -0.55 -2.46 -5.51
N VAL A 48 -0.70 -3.71 -5.89
CA VAL A 48 0.25 -4.77 -5.61
C VAL A 48 0.65 -5.47 -6.90
N ILE A 49 1.93 -5.76 -7.01
CA ILE A 49 2.49 -6.70 -7.99
C ILE A 49 3.27 -7.76 -7.21
N VAL A 50 2.93 -9.03 -7.43
CA VAL A 50 3.70 -10.16 -6.91
C VAL A 50 4.41 -10.82 -8.09
N LEU A 51 5.72 -10.97 -7.98
CA LEU A 51 6.57 -11.60 -8.97
C LEU A 51 7.06 -12.94 -8.41
N GLU A 52 6.98 -13.99 -9.22
CA GLU A 52 7.45 -15.33 -8.85
C GLU A 52 8.40 -15.89 -9.91
N SER A 53 9.52 -16.45 -9.47
CA SER A 53 10.45 -17.17 -10.32
C SER A 53 11.18 -18.24 -9.52
N GLN A 54 11.18 -19.48 -10.03
CA GLN A 54 11.87 -20.62 -9.40
C GLN A 54 11.53 -20.80 -7.90
N GLY A 55 10.27 -20.57 -7.52
CA GLY A 55 9.78 -20.66 -6.14
C GLY A 55 10.06 -19.45 -5.26
N SER A 56 10.88 -18.49 -5.70
CA SER A 56 11.10 -17.21 -5.02
C SER A 56 9.99 -16.22 -5.36
N ARG A 57 9.44 -15.55 -4.34
CA ARG A 57 8.33 -14.59 -4.48
C ARG A 57 8.72 -13.23 -3.90
N VAL A 58 8.43 -12.16 -4.64
CA VAL A 58 8.63 -10.77 -4.20
C VAL A 58 7.31 -10.01 -4.36
N ALA A 59 6.93 -9.23 -3.35
CA ALA A 59 5.75 -8.38 -3.38
C ALA A 59 6.17 -6.90 -3.42
N LEU A 60 5.68 -6.17 -4.42
CA LEU A 60 5.82 -4.72 -4.56
C LEU A 60 4.47 -4.10 -4.27
N ILE A 61 4.39 -3.26 -3.25
CA ILE A 61 3.15 -2.64 -2.76
C ILE A 61 3.30 -1.12 -2.86
N SER A 62 2.40 -0.47 -3.57
CA SER A 62 2.33 1.00 -3.66
C SER A 62 1.04 1.51 -3.06
N LEU A 63 1.12 2.53 -2.22
CA LEU A 63 0.00 3.16 -1.53
C LEU A 63 -0.16 4.62 -1.97
N ASP A 64 -1.40 5.04 -2.23
CA ASP A 64 -1.73 6.44 -2.55
C ASP A 64 -1.77 7.29 -1.26
N VAL A 65 -0.60 7.52 -0.66
CA VAL A 65 -0.41 8.34 0.54
C VAL A 65 0.86 9.20 0.45
N TRP A 66 0.98 10.21 1.30
CA TRP A 66 2.18 11.07 1.36
C TRP A 66 3.37 10.37 2.03
N GLY A 67 3.16 9.79 3.21
CA GLY A 67 4.20 9.18 4.02
C GLY A 67 3.64 8.06 4.89
N ILE A 68 4.49 7.15 5.34
CA ILE A 68 4.10 6.00 6.16
C ILE A 68 5.09 5.87 7.32
N ALA A 69 4.58 5.75 8.55
CA ALA A 69 5.42 5.48 9.71
C ALA A 69 6.05 4.09 9.64
N GLU A 70 7.28 3.94 10.14
CA GLU A 70 8.01 2.66 10.14
C GLU A 70 7.22 1.55 10.83
N SER A 71 6.53 1.86 11.95
CA SER A 71 5.66 0.91 12.65
C SER A 71 4.51 0.38 11.78
N ILE A 72 3.95 1.21 10.90
CA ILE A 72 2.90 0.79 9.97
C ILE A 72 3.50 -0.06 8.84
N VAL A 73 4.69 0.30 8.33
CA VAL A 73 5.42 -0.50 7.34
C VAL A 73 5.67 -1.91 7.88
N ASP A 74 6.17 -2.02 9.12
CA ASP A 74 6.46 -3.29 9.77
C ASP A 74 5.18 -4.11 9.99
N ALA A 75 4.11 -3.47 10.46
CA ALA A 75 2.81 -4.13 10.65
C ALA A 75 2.24 -4.67 9.33
N ILE A 76 2.36 -3.93 8.23
CA ILE A 76 1.92 -4.39 6.90
C ILE A 76 2.78 -5.56 6.43
N LYS A 77 4.11 -5.47 6.54
CA LYS A 77 5.02 -6.57 6.14
C LYS A 77 4.70 -7.87 6.88
N LEU A 78 4.53 -7.79 8.20
CA LEU A 78 4.16 -8.93 9.03
C LEU A 78 2.81 -9.53 8.59
N ALA A 79 1.79 -8.68 8.42
CA ALA A 79 0.45 -9.15 8.02
C ALA A 79 0.46 -9.82 6.63
N VAL A 80 1.21 -9.27 5.67
CA VAL A 80 1.35 -9.85 4.32
C VAL A 80 2.13 -11.15 4.38
N SER A 81 3.24 -11.20 5.12
CA SER A 81 4.06 -12.40 5.30
C SER A 81 3.24 -13.56 5.86
N VAL A 82 2.52 -13.33 6.95
CA VAL A 82 1.63 -14.32 7.58
C VAL A 82 0.53 -14.81 6.62
N SER A 83 -0.03 -13.91 5.81
CA SER A 83 -1.17 -14.24 4.93
C SER A 83 -0.78 -14.92 3.62
N THR A 84 0.47 -14.81 3.18
CA THR A 84 0.90 -15.23 1.83
C THR A 84 2.12 -16.16 1.80
N ALA A 85 2.80 -16.33 2.94
CA ALA A 85 4.08 -17.01 3.07
C ALA A 85 5.20 -16.42 2.20
N ILE A 86 5.14 -15.12 1.90
CA ILE A 86 6.24 -14.36 1.29
C ILE A 86 7.13 -13.84 2.42
N ASP A 87 8.45 -14.04 2.33
CA ASP A 87 9.41 -13.54 3.32
C ASP A 87 9.35 -12.01 3.46
N GLU A 88 9.43 -11.48 4.68
CA GLU A 88 9.33 -10.04 4.94
C GLU A 88 10.40 -9.21 4.22
N ASN A 89 11.59 -9.75 3.99
CA ASN A 89 12.66 -9.06 3.23
C ASN A 89 12.34 -8.97 1.74
N SER A 90 11.41 -9.79 1.26
CA SER A 90 10.90 -9.80 -0.11
C SER A 90 9.61 -9.00 -0.29
N ILE A 91 9.19 -8.24 0.74
CA ILE A 91 8.02 -7.35 0.70
C ILE A 91 8.49 -5.90 0.72
N TRP A 92 8.28 -5.19 -0.37
CA TRP A 92 8.72 -3.80 -0.53
C TRP A 92 7.51 -2.88 -0.66
N LEU A 93 7.53 -1.80 0.13
CA LEU A 93 6.48 -0.79 0.15
C LEU A 93 7.01 0.52 -0.42
N THR A 94 6.16 1.20 -1.16
CA THR A 94 6.36 2.56 -1.63
C THR A 94 5.07 3.34 -1.49
N ASN A 95 5.17 4.66 -1.56
CA ASN A 95 4.02 5.55 -1.59
C ASN A 95 4.12 6.47 -2.80
N THR A 96 3.01 7.05 -3.22
CA THR A 96 2.99 7.95 -4.38
C THR A 96 3.34 9.39 -4.05
N GLY A 97 3.44 9.75 -2.77
CA GLY A 97 3.53 11.15 -2.34
C GLY A 97 2.20 11.89 -2.48
N ASN A 98 1.05 11.21 -2.33
CA ASN A 98 -0.26 11.87 -2.43
C ASN A 98 -0.48 12.83 -1.25
N GLY A 99 -0.39 14.14 -1.50
CA GLY A 99 -0.56 15.21 -0.51
C GLY A 99 -2.00 15.52 -0.09
N THR A 100 -2.98 14.76 -0.59
CA THR A 100 -4.41 14.89 -0.23
C THR A 100 -4.93 13.65 0.50
N SER A 101 -4.04 12.94 1.21
CA SER A 101 -4.31 11.72 1.98
C SER A 101 -4.17 11.95 3.50
N PRO A 102 -4.71 11.05 4.36
CA PRO A 102 -4.49 11.13 5.79
C PRO A 102 -3.02 10.92 6.19
N PRO A 103 -2.56 11.54 7.29
CA PRO A 103 -1.16 11.51 7.65
C PRO A 103 -0.71 10.22 8.35
N LEU A 104 -0.54 9.14 7.60
CA LEU A 104 -0.09 7.83 8.11
C LEU A 104 1.35 7.84 8.65
N TRP A 105 2.10 8.93 8.55
CA TRP A 105 3.41 9.08 9.19
C TRP A 105 3.33 9.64 10.62
N ARG A 106 2.14 10.06 11.07
CA ARG A 106 1.92 10.56 12.43
C ARG A 106 1.41 9.43 13.32
N ASN A 107 1.96 9.33 14.52
CA ASN A 107 1.48 8.42 15.57
C ASN A 107 0.42 9.11 16.45
N GLU A 108 -0.64 9.62 15.82
CA GLU A 108 -1.72 10.33 16.50
C GLU A 108 -3.09 9.83 15.99
N PRO A 109 -4.12 9.78 16.86
CA PRO A 109 -5.48 9.45 16.42
C PRO A 109 -5.96 10.46 15.37
N GLN A 110 -6.27 9.97 14.17
CA GLN A 110 -6.75 10.80 13.06
C GLN A 110 -8.29 10.98 13.07
N TYR A 111 -8.93 10.52 14.15
CA TYR A 111 -10.36 10.65 14.42
C TYR A 111 -10.57 11.20 15.83
N VAL A 112 -11.58 12.07 15.97
CA VAL A 112 -12.13 12.55 17.24
C VAL A 112 -13.51 11.93 17.44
#